data_AF-A0A3D2UBP9-F1
#
_entry.id   AF-A0A3D2UBP9-F1
#
_cell.length_a   1.000
_cell.length_b   1.000
_cell.length_c   1.000
_cell.angle_alpha   90.00
_cell.angle_beta   90.00
_cell.angle_gamma   90.00
#
_symmetry.space_group_name_H-M   'P 1'
#
loop_
_entity.id
_entity.type
_entity.pdbx_description
1 polymer ?
#
loop_
_entity_poly.entity_id
_entity_poly.type
_entity_poly.pdbx_seq_one_letter_code
_entity_poly.pdbx_strand_id
1 'polypeptide(L)' 'PTAHAKLAARAMTRGAYAHLFWVAMPLGLVALAFATSTPLISAGAALVSLFMYEHAFVQAGQSVPLA' A
#
# COMPACT_ATOMS: atom_id res chain seq x y z
N PRO A 1 3.40 11.77 -16.06
CA PRO A 1 2.63 10.53 -15.79
C PRO A 1 1.83 10.08 -17.02
N THR A 2 1.98 8.81 -17.44
CA THR A 2 1.21 8.23 -18.56
C THR A 2 -0.26 8.00 -18.18
N ALA A 3 -1.14 7.87 -19.17
CA ALA A 3 -2.57 7.61 -18.92
C ALA A 3 -2.79 6.34 -18.10
N HIS A 4 -2.03 5.27 -18.38
CA HIS A 4 -2.07 4.03 -17.62
C HIS A 4 -1.62 4.19 -16.16
N ALA A 5 -0.58 4.99 -15.90
CA ALA A 5 -0.14 5.26 -14.53
C ALA A 5 -1.20 6.03 -13.71
N LYS A 6 -1.93 6.97 -14.34
CA LYS A 6 -3.04 7.67 -13.68
C LYS A 6 -4.21 6.72 -13.36
N LEU A 7 -4.52 5.81 -14.27
CA LEU A 7 -5.55 4.79 -14.06
C LEU A 7 -5.15 3.82 -12.94
N ALA A 8 -3.90 3.35 -12.93
CA ALA A 8 -3.38 2.46 -11.89
C ALA A 8 -3.43 3.15 -10.51
N ALA A 9 -2.99 4.41 -10.42
CA ALA A 9 -3.07 5.18 -9.18
C ALA A 9 -4.52 5.36 -8.70
N ARG A 10 -5.47 5.60 -9.62
CA ARG A 10 -6.89 5.70 -9.28
C ARG A 10 -7.46 4.35 -8.81
N ALA A 11 -7.09 3.24 -9.45
CA ALA A 11 -7.49 1.89 -9.05
C ALA A 11 -6.94 1.51 -7.68
N MET A 12 -5.69 1.90 -7.38
CA MET A 12 -5.02 1.69 -6.09
C MET A 12 -5.62 2.51 -4.97
N THR A 13 -5.97 3.79 -5.20
CA THR A 13 -6.39 4.72 -4.14
C THR A 13 -7.90 4.83 -3.95
N ARG A 14 -8.68 4.54 -5.00
CA ARG A 14 -10.15 4.68 -5.00
C ARG A 14 -10.89 3.48 -5.60
N GLY A 15 -10.19 2.49 -6.14
CA GLY A 15 -10.77 1.30 -6.75
C GLY A 15 -10.79 0.09 -5.83
N ALA A 16 -10.78 -1.10 -6.42
CA ALA A 16 -10.90 -2.37 -5.70
C ALA A 16 -9.78 -2.58 -4.65
N TYR A 17 -8.58 -2.04 -4.88
CA TYR A 17 -7.43 -2.20 -4.00
C TYR A 17 -7.25 -1.07 -2.98
N ALA A 18 -8.19 -0.12 -2.93
CA ALA A 18 -8.15 1.03 -2.02
C ALA A 18 -8.10 0.63 -0.55
N HIS A 19 -8.84 -0.41 -0.15
CA HIS A 19 -8.85 -0.87 1.24
C HIS A 19 -7.46 -1.31 1.71
N LEU A 20 -6.71 -2.07 0.89
CA LEU A 20 -5.35 -2.49 1.24
C LEU A 20 -4.40 -1.29 1.33
N PHE A 21 -4.47 -0.37 0.37
CA PHE A 21 -3.66 0.85 0.39
C PHE A 21 -3.94 1.70 1.63
N TRP A 22 -5.22 1.95 1.93
CA TRP A 22 -5.62 2.80 3.06
C TRP A 22 -5.43 2.15 4.42
N VAL A 23 -5.33 0.82 4.52
CA VAL A 23 -4.92 0.14 5.76
C VAL A 23 -3.40 0.11 5.91
N ALA A 24 -2.66 -0.08 4.80
CA ALA A 24 -1.20 -0.09 4.83
C ALA A 24 -0.62 1.24 5.35
N MET A 25 -1.11 2.38 4.86
CA MET A 25 -0.59 3.71 5.25
C MET A 25 -0.58 3.98 6.76
N PRO A 26 -1.70 3.92 7.49
CA PRO A 26 -1.70 4.15 8.93
C PRO A 26 -0.92 3.07 9.69
N LEU A 27 -0.92 1.82 9.22
CA LEU A 27 -0.14 0.75 9.84
C LEU A 27 1.37 1.03 9.77
N GLY A 28 1.87 1.50 8.62
CA GLY A 28 3.25 1.93 8.46
C GLY A 28 3.61 3.15 9.33
N LEU A 29 2.70 4.12 9.44
CA LEU A 29 2.89 5.28 10.34
C LEU A 29 2.95 4.86 11.81
N VAL A 30 2.08 3.95 12.24
CA VAL A 30 2.12 3.39 13.60
C VAL A 30 3.42 2.62 13.81
N ALA A 31 3.83 1.77 12.88
CA ALA A 31 5.09 1.04 12.97
C ALA A 31 6.29 1.99 13.14
N LEU A 32 6.33 3.10 12.38
CA LEU A 32 7.37 4.11 12.51
C LEU A 32 7.32 4.84 13.87
N ALA A 33 6.14 5.25 14.32
CA ALA A 33 5.97 5.97 15.57
C ALA A 33 6.41 5.16 16.80
N PHE A 34 6.23 3.84 16.78
CA PHE A 34 6.57 2.92 17.88
C PHE A 34 7.89 2.17 17.64
N ALA A 35 8.70 2.57 16.65
CA ALA A 35 9.93 1.85 16.29
C ALA A 35 10.93 1.73 17.45
N THR A 36 11.01 2.74 18.32
CA THR A 36 11.96 2.78 19.44
C THR A 36 11.42 2.11 20.71
N SER A 37 10.11 2.15 20.96
CA SER A 37 9.50 1.62 22.17
C SER A 37 9.19 0.12 22.06
N THR A 38 8.76 -0.35 20.90
CA THR A 38 8.38 -1.75 20.66
C THR A 38 8.96 -2.30 19.36
N PRO A 39 10.30 -2.39 19.22
CA PRO A 39 10.96 -2.61 17.93
C PRO A 39 10.53 -3.90 17.21
N LEU A 40 10.31 -5.00 17.92
CA LEU A 40 9.90 -6.28 17.31
C LEU A 40 8.48 -6.22 16.74
N ILE A 41 7.54 -5.65 17.50
CA ILE A 41 6.14 -5.48 17.06
C ILE A 41 6.10 -4.50 15.89
N SER A 42 6.85 -3.40 15.99
CA SER A 42 6.96 -2.38 14.95
C SER A 42 7.57 -2.93 13.66
N ALA A 43 8.58 -3.80 13.74
CA ALA A 43 9.13 -4.49 12.57
C ALA A 43 8.07 -5.39 11.90
N GLY A 44 7.32 -6.17 12.67
CA GLY A 44 6.22 -6.98 12.15
C GLY A 44 5.13 -6.13 11.47
N ALA A 45 4.69 -5.05 12.11
CA ALA A 45 3.72 -4.12 11.55
C ALA A 45 4.23 -3.44 10.26
N ALA A 46 5.51 -3.05 10.22
CA ALA A 46 6.12 -2.47 9.02
C ALA A 46 6.14 -3.46 7.85
N LEU A 47 6.47 -4.74 8.09
CA LEU A 47 6.44 -5.77 7.05
C LEU A 47 5.03 -6.03 6.53
N VAL A 48 4.03 -6.08 7.41
CA VAL A 48 2.62 -6.24 7.00
C VAL A 48 2.15 -5.03 6.19
N SER A 49 2.47 -3.81 6.64
CA SER A 49 2.22 -2.57 5.90
C SER A 49 2.85 -2.62 4.50
N LEU A 50 4.12 -3.01 4.41
CA LEU A 50 4.84 -3.11 3.14
C LEU A 50 4.19 -4.14 2.21
N PHE A 51 3.89 -5.34 2.71
CA PHE A 51 3.22 -6.39 1.95
C PHE A 51 1.88 -5.91 1.38
N MET A 52 1.04 -5.26 2.20
CA MET A 52 -0.26 -4.75 1.77
C MET A 52 -0.13 -3.66 0.70
N TYR A 53 0.84 -2.75 0.89
CA TYR A 53 1.13 -1.69 -0.08
C TYR A 53 1.61 -2.27 -1.42
N GLU A 54 2.58 -3.18 -1.40
CA GLU A 54 3.14 -3.81 -2.60
C GLU A 54 2.07 -4.62 -3.34
N HIS A 55 1.25 -5.38 -2.61
CA HIS A 55 0.14 -6.11 -3.19
C HIS A 55 -0.84 -5.17 -3.89
N ALA A 56 -1.24 -4.07 -3.23
CA ALA A 56 -2.11 -3.08 -3.84
C ALA A 56 -1.48 -2.40 -5.07
N PHE A 57 -0.17 -2.10 -5.00
CA PHE A 57 0.57 -1.46 -6.08
C PHE A 57 0.66 -2.34 -7.34
N VAL A 58 1.08 -3.60 -7.18
CA VAL A 58 1.20 -4.56 -8.28
C VAL A 58 -0.17 -4.85 -8.89
N GLN A 59 -1.17 -5.16 -8.06
CA GLN A 59 -2.49 -5.52 -8.56
C GLN A 59 -3.19 -4.35 -9.25
N ALA A 60 -3.07 -3.13 -8.71
CA ALA A 60 -3.61 -1.95 -9.37
C ALA A 60 -2.94 -1.72 -10.73
N GLY A 61 -1.63 -1.95 -10.86
CA GLY A 61 -0.91 -1.90 -12.13
C GLY A 61 -1.42 -2.93 -13.14
N GLN A 62 -1.61 -4.18 -12.72
CA GLN A 62 -2.10 -5.26 -13.58
C GLN A 62 -3.58 -5.11 -13.96
N SER A 63 -4.38 -4.42 -13.15
CA SER A 63 -5.80 -4.18 -13.43
C SER A 63 -6.05 -3.14 -14.53
N VAL A 64 -5.02 -2.39 -14.95
CA VAL A 64 -5.16 -1.39 -16.02
C VAL A 64 -5.14 -2.07 -17.38
N PRO A 65 -6.13 -1.81 -18.26
CA PRO A 65 -6.14 -2.37 -19.60
C PRO A 65 -4.88 -1.97 -20.38
N LEU A 66 -4.22 -2.97 -20.96
CA LEU A 66 -3.21 -2.79 -22.00
C LEU A 66 -4.00 -2.42 -23.26
N ALA A 67 -4.11 -1.11 -23.51
CA ALA A 67 -4.72 -0.59 -24.74
C ALA A 67 -3.82 -0.90 -25.94
#